data_AF-A0A3M1QH39-F1
#
_entry.id   AF-A0A3M1QH39-F1
#
_cell.length_a   1.000
_cell.length_b   1.000
_cell.length_c   1.000
_cell.angle_alpha   90.00
_cell.angle_beta   90.00
_cell.angle_gamma   90.00
#
_symmetry.space_group_name_H-M   'P 1'
#
loop_
_entity.id
_entity.type
_entity.pdbx_description
1 polymer ?
#
loop_
_entity_poly.entity_id
_entity_poly.type
_entity_poly.pdbx_seq_one_letter_code
_entity_poly.pdbx_strand_id
1 'polypeptide(L)' 'MMSTSDQRYLFSISDEMLYNATRRNWAQWFDVLDRTQTPTDTTRLATYLLDHHDIQANWALIIALHYARSHRYAATAAK' A
#
# COMPACT_ATOMS: atom_id res chain seq x y z
N MET A 1 -10.83 26.62 4.77
CA MET A 1 -9.64 26.34 3.93
C MET A 1 -8.89 25.19 4.59
N MET A 2 -8.99 23.98 4.06
CA MET A 2 -8.18 22.85 4.56
C MET A 2 -6.74 23.05 4.09
N SER A 3 -5.81 23.09 5.05
CA SER A 3 -4.39 23.31 4.82
C SER A 3 -3.79 22.11 4.08
N THR A 4 -3.17 22.36 2.93
CA THR A 4 -2.37 21.36 2.18
C THR A 4 -1.20 20.77 2.97
N SER A 5 -0.93 21.31 4.16
CA SER A 5 0.10 20.83 5.08
C SER A 5 -0.30 19.55 5.83
N ASP A 6 -1.60 19.31 6.04
CA ASP A 6 -2.09 18.07 6.71
C ASP A 6 -1.90 16.82 5.84
N GLN A 7 -1.84 16.96 4.52
CA GLN A 7 -1.63 15.84 3.60
C GLN A 7 -0.18 15.40 3.46
N ARG A 8 0.80 16.18 3.93
CA ARG A 8 2.24 15.84 3.85
C ARG A 8 2.72 14.99 5.02
N TYR A 9 1.95 14.93 6.11
CA TYR A 9 2.32 14.24 7.35
C TYR A 9 1.71 12.85 7.50
N LEU A 10 0.96 12.36 6.52
CA LEU A 10 0.63 10.94 6.43
C LEU A 10 1.85 10.16 5.91
N PHE A 11 2.85 10.12 6.79
CA PHE A 11 3.88 9.10 6.97
C PHE A 11 4.70 8.73 5.74
N SER A 12 5.90 9.31 5.65
CA SER A 12 7.04 8.61 5.03
C SER A 12 7.38 7.38 5.88
N ILE A 13 6.58 6.31 5.74
CA ILE A 13 6.87 5.02 6.36
C ILE A 13 8.13 4.47 5.69
N SER A 14 9.21 4.36 6.45
CA SER A 14 10.45 3.76 5.96
C SER A 14 10.29 2.27 5.70
N ASP A 15 11.10 1.72 4.80
CA ASP A 15 11.18 0.27 4.59
C ASP A 15 11.49 -0.48 5.88
N GLU A 16 12.33 0.09 6.75
CA GLU A 16 12.67 -0.50 8.05
C GLU A 16 11.43 -0.63 8.96
N MET A 17 10.63 0.43 9.07
CA MET A 17 9.41 0.42 9.88
C MET A 17 8.41 -0.63 9.36
N LEU A 18 8.22 -0.70 8.04
CA LEU A 18 7.35 -1.68 7.40
C LEU A 18 7.88 -3.11 7.59
N TYR A 19 9.18 -3.33 7.41
CA TYR A 19 9.80 -4.64 7.57
C TYR A 19 9.71 -5.15 9.01
N ASN A 20 9.90 -4.27 10.00
CA ASN A 20 9.75 -4.63 11.40
C ASN A 20 8.32 -5.06 11.74
N ALA A 21 7.32 -4.44 11.11
CA ALA A 21 5.92 -4.75 11.34
C ALA A 21 5.40 -5.97 10.55
N THR A 22 5.88 -6.17 9.32
CA THR A 22 5.26 -7.08 8.35
C THR A 22 6.21 -8.13 7.78
N ARG A 23 7.50 -8.08 8.18
CA ARG A 23 8.60 -8.93 7.68
C ARG A 23 8.84 -8.86 6.17
N ARG A 24 8.34 -7.81 5.52
CA ARG A 24 8.52 -7.52 4.11
C ARG A 24 8.70 -6.02 3.89
N ASN A 25 9.51 -5.66 2.91
CA ASN A 25 9.70 -4.26 2.51
C ASN A 25 8.67 -3.84 1.44
N TRP A 26 8.69 -2.57 1.01
CA TRP A 26 7.72 -2.03 0.06
C TRP A 26 7.72 -2.78 -1.27
N ALA A 27 8.90 -3.03 -1.84
CA ALA A 27 9.06 -3.73 -3.10
C ALA A 27 8.47 -5.16 -3.03
N GLN A 28 8.74 -5.89 -1.95
CA GLN A 28 8.21 -7.24 -1.75
C GLN A 28 6.68 -7.27 -1.61
N TRP A 29 6.08 -6.26 -0.99
CA TRP A 29 4.62 -6.16 -0.93
C TRP A 29 3.99 -5.82 -2.27
N PHE A 30 4.62 -4.95 -3.05
CA PHE A 30 4.12 -4.59 -4.37
C PHE A 30 4.21 -5.80 -5.31
N ASP A 31 5.32 -6.54 -5.27
CA ASP A 31 5.47 -7.81 -5.98
C ASP A 31 4.37 -8.82 -5.64
N VAL A 32 3.93 -8.89 -4.38
CA VAL A 32 2.82 -9.75 -3.97
C VAL A 32 1.54 -9.30 -4.65
N LEU A 33 1.22 -8.00 -4.57
CA LEU A 33 -0.03 -7.45 -5.11
C LEU A 33 -0.08 -7.52 -6.64
N ASP A 34 1.03 -7.26 -7.33
CA ASP A 34 1.16 -7.37 -8.79
C ASP A 34 0.81 -8.78 -9.30
N ARG A 35 1.16 -9.81 -8.53
CA ARG A 35 0.89 -11.22 -8.89
C ARG A 35 -0.56 -11.64 -8.69
N THR A 36 -1.34 -10.91 -7.89
CA THR A 36 -2.70 -11.33 -7.54
C THR A 36 -3.72 -11.16 -8.66
N GLN A 37 -3.40 -10.40 -9.71
CA GLN A 37 -4.35 -9.97 -10.76
C GLN A 37 -5.62 -9.28 -10.18
N THR A 38 -5.60 -8.90 -8.89
CA THR A 38 -6.74 -8.29 -8.22
C THR A 38 -6.95 -6.87 -8.77
N PRO A 39 -8.21 -6.44 -9.00
CA PRO A 39 -8.49 -5.05 -9.33
C PRO A 39 -7.86 -4.10 -8.31
N THR A 40 -7.47 -2.91 -8.74
CA THR A 40 -6.79 -1.87 -7.92
C THR A 40 -7.66 -1.28 -6.79
N ASP A 41 -8.75 -1.96 -6.44
CA ASP A 41 -9.64 -1.62 -5.33
C ASP A 41 -8.92 -1.85 -4.00
N THR A 42 -8.69 -0.76 -3.28
CA THR A 42 -7.97 -0.77 -2.00
C THR A 42 -8.59 -1.73 -0.98
N THR A 43 -9.91 -1.82 -0.90
CA THR A 43 -10.59 -2.69 0.06
C THR A 43 -10.33 -4.15 -0.28
N ARG A 44 -10.43 -4.53 -1.56
CA ARG A 44 -10.13 -5.90 -1.99
C ARG A 44 -8.67 -6.28 -1.77
N LEU A 45 -7.74 -5.37 -2.03
CA LEU A 45 -6.31 -5.59 -1.76
C LEU A 45 -6.05 -5.76 -0.26
N ALA A 46 -6.68 -4.93 0.59
CA ALA A 46 -6.52 -5.05 2.05
C ALA A 46 -7.12 -6.36 2.59
N THR A 47 -8.29 -6.79 2.10
CA THR A 47 -8.90 -8.08 2.47
C THR A 47 -8.02 -9.24 2.02
N TYR A 48 -7.52 -9.23 0.78
CA TYR A 48 -6.58 -10.24 0.30
C TYR A 48 -5.34 -10.33 1.20
N LEU A 49 -4.78 -9.19 1.61
CA LEU A 49 -3.63 -9.15 2.48
C LEU A 49 -3.91 -9.75 3.86
N LEU A 50 -5.10 -9.51 4.43
CA LEU A 50 -5.53 -10.07 5.71
C LEU A 50 -5.78 -11.58 5.66
N ASP A 51 -6.40 -12.04 4.57
CA ASP A 51 -6.80 -13.45 4.43
C ASP A 51 -5.61 -14.37 4.11
N HIS A 52 -4.61 -13.85 3.38
CA HIS A 52 -3.49 -14.64 2.87
C HIS A 52 -2.15 -14.36 3.55
N HIS A 53 -2.05 -13.30 4.35
CA HIS A 53 -0.81 -12.95 5.03
C HIS A 53 -1.06 -12.63 6.51
N ASP A 54 -0.15 -13.10 7.37
CA ASP A 54 -0.20 -12.84 8.81
C ASP A 54 0.25 -11.40 9.12
N ILE A 55 -0.61 -10.44 8.79
CA ILE A 55 -0.38 -9.02 9.05
C ILE A 55 -1.59 -8.37 9.71
N GLN A 56 -1.33 -7.31 10.49
CA GLN A 56 -2.39 -6.57 11.15
C GLN A 56 -3.21 -5.73 10.17
N ALA A 57 -4.49 -5.52 10.47
CA ALA A 57 -5.44 -4.84 9.59
C ALA A 57 -5.03 -3.39 9.23
N ASN A 58 -4.39 -2.67 10.14
CA ASN A 58 -3.86 -1.33 9.87
C ASN A 58 -2.76 -1.37 8.79
N TRP A 59 -1.85 -2.34 8.86
CA TRP A 59 -0.77 -2.50 7.89
C TRP A 59 -1.28 -2.95 6.53
N ALA A 60 -2.26 -3.85 6.48
CA ALA A 60 -2.93 -4.24 5.24
C ALA A 60 -3.52 -3.02 4.50
N LEU A 61 -4.23 -2.15 5.22
CA LEU A 61 -4.83 -0.94 4.63
C LEU A 61 -3.76 0.06 4.17
N ILE A 62 -2.72 0.29 4.97
CA ILE A 62 -1.58 1.16 4.62
C ILE A 62 -0.93 0.69 3.33
N ILE A 63 -0.62 -0.61 3.23
CA ILE A 63 0.03 -1.20 2.05
C ILE A 63 -0.86 -1.05 0.81
N ALA A 64 -2.15 -1.41 0.92
CA ALA A 64 -3.10 -1.30 -0.17
C ALA A 64 -3.26 0.14 -0.68
N LEU A 65 -3.33 1.13 0.23
CA LEU A 65 -3.41 2.55 -0.12
C LEU A 65 -2.16 3.03 -0.86
N HIS A 66 -0.96 2.64 -0.39
CA HIS A 66 0.30 2.99 -1.03
C HIS A 66 0.41 2.37 -2.43
N TYR A 67 0.05 1.10 -2.59
CA TYR A 67 0.07 0.41 -3.87
C TYR A 67 -0.90 1.05 -4.89
N ALA A 68 -2.15 1.29 -4.49
CA ALA A 68 -3.16 1.89 -5.35
C ALA A 68 -2.76 3.31 -5.80
N ARG A 69 -2.13 4.09 -4.91
CA ARG A 69 -1.60 5.41 -5.23
C ARG A 69 -0.49 5.32 -6.27
N SER A 70 0.52 4.47 -6.06
CA SER A 70 1.66 4.30 -6.98
C SER A 70 1.20 3.88 -8.38
N HIS A 71 0.25 2.95 -8.46
CA HIS A 71 -0.29 2.46 -9.72
C HIS A 71 -1.15 3.49 -10.47
N ARG A 72 -1.90 4.34 -9.74
CA ARG A 72 -2.65 5.43 -10.36
C ARG A 72 -1.71 6.45 -11.05
N TYR A 73 -0.55 6.72 -10.45
CA TYR A 73 0.46 7.58 -11.10
C TYR A 73 1.11 6.90 -12.30
N ALA A 74 1.44 5.62 -12.23
CA ALA A 74 1.96 4.87 -13.37
C ALA A 74 0.98 4.86 -14.56
N ALA A 75 -0.31 4.67 -14.31
CA ALA A 75 -1.35 4.69 -15.35
C ALA A 75 -1.59 6.09 -15.96
N THR A 76 -1.31 7.16 -15.20
CA THR A 76 -1.44 8.54 -15.68
C THR A 76 -0.20 8.99 -16.46
N ALA A 77 0.99 8.49 -16.10
CA ALA A 77 2.26 8.81 -16.77
C ALA A 77 2.46 8.07 -18.11
N ALA A 78 1.68 7.03 -18.38
CA ALA A 78 1.73 6.25 -19.63
C ALA A 78 0.82 6.79 -20.76
N LYS A 79 0.24 8.00 -20.60
CA LYS A 79 -0.55 8.72 -21.60
C LYS A 79 0.17 9.97 -22.05
#